data_AF-A0A537K8M0-F1
#
_entry.id   AF-A0A537K8M0-F1
#
_cell.length_a   1.000
_cell.length_b   1.000
_cell.length_c   1.000
_cell.angle_alpha   90.00
_cell.angle_beta   90.00
_cell.angle_gamma   90.00
#
_symmetry.space_group_name_H-M   'P 1'
#
loop_
_entity.id
_entity.type
_entity.pdbx_description
1 polymer ?
#
loop_
_entity_poly.entity_id
_entity_poly.type
_entity_poly.pdbx_seq_one_letter_code
_entity_poly.pdbx_strand_id
1 'polypeptide(L)'
;DNFFAETEQVAFHIGNMVPGIDFTNDPLLQGRLFSYTDTQLLRLGGPNFHEIPINRPLAEVHNNQRDGLMRQTINRGKTAHSPNTISSGCPFQAGIMQGGFTSFAERIDAHKIRERSQSFFDHFSQAKLFFNSQSEPEKNHLTDALCFELGKVEAIAVRERMLNLLLQIDESLAAGVAYKLGMHIPKELLTPLNQTKPADADPEKYRPIVKEGSLPRSKALSMAFTVKDSIATRKIAILAADGVNEDNLFKVKDALSEEGALCLIVMLPK
;
A
#
# COMPACT_ATOMS: atom_id res chain seq x y z
N ASP A 1 -15.29 17.70 -10.81
CA ASP A 1 -15.31 19.02 -11.49
C ASP A 1 -13.97 19.75 -11.50
N ASN A 2 -13.22 19.75 -10.40
CA ASN A 2 -11.91 20.39 -10.36
C ASN A 2 -10.89 19.50 -9.64
N PHE A 3 -9.89 19.01 -10.39
CA PHE A 3 -8.86 18.09 -9.87
C PHE A 3 -8.14 18.67 -8.64
N PHE A 4 -7.81 19.95 -8.65
CA PHE A 4 -7.09 20.56 -7.53
C PHE A 4 -7.98 20.69 -6.28
N ALA A 5 -9.25 21.09 -6.45
CA ALA A 5 -10.21 21.25 -5.36
C ALA A 5 -10.57 19.92 -4.68
N GLU A 6 -10.64 18.84 -5.46
CA GLU A 6 -11.17 17.56 -5.00
C GLU A 6 -10.07 16.50 -4.83
N THR A 7 -9.18 16.32 -5.81
CA THR A 7 -8.16 15.26 -5.79
C THR A 7 -6.87 15.70 -5.12
N GLU A 8 -6.39 16.92 -5.35
CA GLU A 8 -5.14 17.39 -4.73
C GLU A 8 -5.35 17.74 -3.25
N GLN A 9 -6.52 18.31 -2.91
CA GLN A 9 -6.80 18.77 -1.55
C GLN A 9 -7.47 17.74 -0.63
N VAL A 10 -7.83 16.54 -1.14
CA VAL A 10 -8.35 15.49 -0.26
C VAL A 10 -7.28 15.05 0.74
N ALA A 11 -7.70 14.78 1.97
CA ALA A 11 -6.86 14.32 3.06
C ALA A 11 -7.37 12.99 3.60
N PHE A 12 -6.72 11.90 3.21
CA PHE A 12 -6.95 10.58 3.82
C PHE A 12 -6.10 10.43 5.07
N HIS A 13 -6.64 9.73 6.07
CA HIS A 13 -5.89 9.36 7.26
C HIS A 13 -6.47 8.07 7.84
N ILE A 14 -5.63 7.06 8.04
CA ILE A 14 -6.04 5.77 8.63
C ILE A 14 -6.48 5.87 10.10
N GLY A 15 -6.22 7.00 10.77
CA GLY A 15 -6.70 7.31 12.11
C GLY A 15 -8.11 7.90 12.13
N ASN A 16 -8.66 8.29 10.96
CA ASN A 16 -10.04 8.73 10.82
C ASN A 16 -10.98 7.52 10.73
N MET A 17 -11.13 6.85 11.87
CA MET A 17 -11.97 5.68 12.06
C MET A 17 -13.30 6.04 12.72
N VAL A 18 -14.23 5.09 12.73
CA VAL A 18 -15.56 5.24 13.33
C VAL A 18 -15.78 4.20 14.43
N PRO A 19 -16.69 4.42 15.39
CA PRO A 19 -17.04 3.43 16.40
C PRO A 19 -17.34 2.06 15.78
N GLY A 20 -16.79 0.99 16.37
CA GLY A 20 -16.90 -0.38 15.87
C GLY A 20 -15.65 -0.92 15.17
N ILE A 21 -14.66 -0.07 14.89
CA ILE A 21 -13.32 -0.43 14.42
C ILE A 21 -12.32 -0.03 15.52
N ASP A 22 -11.16 -0.69 15.61
CA ASP A 22 -10.04 -0.27 16.46
C ASP A 22 -8.67 -0.62 15.87
N PHE A 23 -7.62 -0.08 16.47
CA PHE A 23 -6.23 -0.32 16.08
C PHE A 23 -5.67 -1.60 16.71
N THR A 24 -4.58 -2.09 16.13
CA THR A 24 -3.74 -3.14 16.71
C THR A 24 -2.34 -2.59 17.02
N ASN A 25 -1.53 -3.37 17.73
CA ASN A 25 -0.14 -3.06 18.03
C ASN A 25 0.84 -3.31 16.86
N ASP A 26 0.37 -3.23 15.61
CA ASP A 26 1.27 -3.21 14.45
C ASP A 26 2.17 -1.95 14.53
N PRO A 27 3.51 -2.11 14.64
CA PRO A 27 4.40 -0.98 14.88
C PRO A 27 4.49 0.00 13.69
N LEU A 28 4.16 -0.45 12.47
CA LEU A 28 4.09 0.42 11.30
C LEU A 28 2.77 1.19 11.27
N LEU A 29 1.65 0.55 11.64
CA LEU A 29 0.35 1.21 11.81
C LEU A 29 0.45 2.35 12.83
N GLN A 30 1.01 2.06 14.01
CA GLN A 30 1.11 3.04 15.11
C GLN A 30 1.89 4.31 14.70
N GLY A 31 3.00 4.17 13.98
CA GLY A 31 3.74 5.33 13.45
C GLY A 31 2.95 6.13 12.41
N ARG A 32 2.15 5.45 11.57
CA ARG A 32 1.29 6.09 10.58
C ARG A 32 0.12 6.86 11.23
N LEU A 33 -0.34 6.49 12.43
CA LEU A 33 -1.39 7.26 13.12
C LEU A 33 -0.97 8.70 13.40
N PHE A 34 0.32 8.93 13.65
CA PHE A 34 0.86 10.28 13.82
C PHE A 34 1.03 11.02 12.49
N SER A 35 1.68 10.39 11.52
CA SER A 35 2.21 11.04 10.33
C SER A 35 1.17 11.74 9.45
N TYR A 36 -0.02 11.13 9.29
CA TYR A 36 -1.00 11.63 8.32
C TYR A 36 -1.67 12.92 8.76
N THR A 37 -1.88 13.15 10.07
CA THR A 37 -2.38 14.44 10.56
C THR A 37 -1.29 15.50 10.45
N ASP A 38 -0.07 15.17 10.89
CA ASP A 38 1.07 16.08 10.89
C ASP A 38 1.38 16.63 9.48
N THR A 39 1.43 15.75 8.47
CA THR A 39 1.72 16.18 7.10
C THR A 39 0.69 17.16 6.52
N GLN A 40 -0.59 17.07 6.94
CA GLN A 40 -1.63 17.98 6.44
C GLN A 40 -1.46 19.41 6.96
N LEU A 41 -0.85 19.59 8.13
CA LEU A 41 -0.68 20.91 8.74
C LEU A 41 0.10 21.85 7.82
N LEU A 42 1.11 21.31 7.13
CA LEU A 42 1.86 22.07 6.12
C LEU A 42 1.23 21.95 4.74
N ARG A 43 0.89 20.73 4.29
CA ARG A 43 0.40 20.48 2.92
C ARG A 43 -0.89 21.25 2.60
N LEU A 44 -1.80 21.35 3.56
CA LEU A 44 -3.10 22.02 3.42
C LEU A 44 -3.19 23.32 4.23
N GLY A 45 -2.04 23.86 4.65
CA GLY A 45 -1.92 25.21 5.20
C GLY A 45 -2.38 25.40 6.64
N GLY A 46 -2.83 24.36 7.35
CA GLY A 46 -3.10 24.48 8.79
C GLY A 46 -4.09 23.44 9.31
N PRO A 47 -4.53 23.58 10.58
CA PRO A 47 -5.36 22.58 11.25
C PRO A 47 -6.82 22.52 10.74
N ASN A 48 -7.26 23.52 9.97
CA ASN A 48 -8.62 23.59 9.44
C ASN A 48 -8.79 22.87 8.08
N PHE A 49 -7.87 21.99 7.69
CA PHE A 49 -7.97 21.24 6.42
C PHE A 49 -9.24 20.37 6.30
N HIS A 50 -9.85 20.01 7.44
CA HIS A 50 -11.12 19.30 7.52
C HIS A 50 -12.32 20.16 7.08
N GLU A 51 -12.16 21.48 6.96
CA GLU A 51 -13.21 22.39 6.49
C GLU A 51 -13.19 22.57 4.96
N ILE A 52 -12.14 22.12 4.27
CA ILE A 52 -12.10 22.07 2.80
C ILE A 52 -13.27 21.21 2.31
N PRO A 53 -14.05 21.64 1.30
CA PRO A 53 -15.30 20.96 0.93
C PRO A 53 -15.20 19.44 0.74
N ILE A 54 -14.15 18.94 0.10
CA ILE A 54 -13.99 17.50 -0.14
C ILE A 54 -13.68 16.68 1.13
N ASN A 55 -13.12 17.32 2.17
CA ASN A 55 -12.76 16.69 3.43
C ASN A 55 -13.83 16.81 4.51
N ARG A 56 -14.86 17.63 4.25
CA ARG A 56 -15.87 17.97 5.25
C ARG A 56 -16.75 16.75 5.54
N PRO A 57 -16.97 16.41 6.82
CA PRO A 57 -17.94 15.38 7.16
C PRO A 57 -19.34 15.82 6.72
N LEU A 58 -20.15 14.86 6.27
CA LEU A 58 -21.56 15.11 5.98
C LEU A 58 -22.40 15.33 7.25
N ALA A 59 -21.99 14.71 8.36
CA ALA A 59 -22.60 14.92 9.67
C ALA A 59 -22.12 16.23 10.30
N GLU A 60 -23.00 16.88 11.07
CA GLU A 60 -22.63 18.06 11.84
C GLU A 60 -21.61 17.72 12.93
N VAL A 61 -20.54 18.52 13.02
CA VAL A 61 -19.49 18.36 14.02
C VAL A 61 -19.47 19.56 14.95
N HIS A 62 -19.64 19.28 16.24
CA HIS A 62 -19.59 20.28 17.30
C HIS A 62 -18.50 19.94 18.31
N ASN A 63 -17.52 20.82 18.46
CA ASN A 63 -16.42 20.67 19.41
C ASN A 63 -15.96 22.03 19.95
N ASN A 64 -14.93 22.00 20.79
CA ASN A 64 -14.37 23.19 21.43
C ASN A 64 -13.13 23.77 20.71
N GLN A 65 -12.71 23.20 19.58
CA GLN A 65 -11.59 23.76 18.80
C GLN A 65 -12.03 25.08 18.14
N ARG A 66 -11.12 26.05 18.09
CA ARG A 66 -11.33 27.40 17.54
C ARG A 66 -10.11 27.85 16.74
N ASP A 67 -10.30 28.90 15.97
CA ASP A 67 -9.26 29.63 15.25
C ASP A 67 -8.46 28.75 14.26
N GLY A 68 -7.18 29.07 14.05
CA GLY A 68 -6.33 28.46 13.04
C GLY A 68 -6.45 29.13 11.67
N LEU A 69 -5.46 28.89 10.80
CA LEU A 69 -5.45 29.47 9.46
C LEU A 69 -6.67 29.02 8.65
N MET A 70 -7.24 29.95 7.85
CA MET A 70 -8.39 29.70 6.96
C MET A 70 -9.61 29.10 7.67
N ARG A 71 -9.88 29.50 8.92
CA ARG A 71 -11.10 29.11 9.63
C ARG A 71 -12.34 29.58 8.86
N GLN A 72 -13.17 28.65 8.41
CA GLN A 72 -14.44 28.89 7.70
C GLN A 72 -15.63 28.85 8.64
N THR A 73 -15.66 27.90 9.59
CA THR A 73 -16.79 27.76 10.51
C THR A 73 -16.79 28.88 11.54
N ILE A 74 -17.84 29.71 11.53
CA ILE A 74 -18.10 30.71 12.57
C ILE A 74 -18.83 30.01 13.74
N ASN A 75 -18.08 29.61 14.76
CA ASN A 75 -18.66 29.00 15.96
C ASN A 75 -19.52 30.02 16.71
N ARG A 76 -20.78 29.66 16.99
CA ARG A 76 -21.69 30.46 17.81
C ARG A 76 -21.58 30.07 19.28
N GLY A 77 -21.80 31.03 20.18
CA GLY A 77 -21.81 30.81 21.63
C GLY A 77 -20.67 31.54 22.35
N LYS A 78 -20.70 31.48 23.68
CA LYS A 78 -19.76 32.20 24.56
C LYS A 78 -18.65 31.31 25.14
N THR A 79 -18.58 30.04 24.72
CA THR A 79 -17.67 29.04 25.30
C THR A 79 -16.85 28.32 24.24
N ALA A 80 -15.63 27.96 24.62
CA ALA A 80 -14.66 27.19 23.82
C ALA A 80 -13.88 26.19 24.70
N HIS A 81 -14.47 25.76 25.82
CA HIS A 81 -13.86 24.84 26.78
C HIS A 81 -14.91 23.91 27.37
N SER A 82 -14.45 22.79 27.94
CA SER A 82 -15.27 21.86 28.71
C SER A 82 -14.48 21.39 29.94
N PRO A 83 -15.12 21.20 31.11
CA PRO A 83 -16.53 21.50 31.39
C PRO A 83 -16.80 23.01 31.41
N ASN A 84 -18.02 23.44 31.08
CA ASN A 84 -18.42 24.85 31.12
C ASN A 84 -19.85 25.02 31.66
N THR A 85 -20.12 26.11 32.38
CA THR A 85 -21.47 26.42 32.91
C THR A 85 -22.22 27.44 32.08
N ILE A 86 -21.51 28.30 31.34
CA ILE A 86 -22.09 29.40 30.56
C ILE A 86 -22.98 28.88 29.42
N SER A 87 -22.62 27.74 28.81
CA SER A 87 -23.41 27.08 27.76
C SER A 87 -24.01 25.76 28.25
N SER A 88 -24.25 25.64 29.56
CA SER A 88 -24.85 24.46 30.20
C SER A 88 -24.15 23.12 29.87
N GLY A 89 -22.84 23.15 29.62
CA GLY A 89 -22.04 21.97 29.32
C GLY A 89 -21.97 21.56 27.84
N CYS A 90 -22.68 22.24 26.94
CA CYS A 90 -22.62 21.95 25.50
C CYS A 90 -21.26 22.36 24.88
N PRO A 91 -20.75 21.61 23.87
CA PRO A 91 -21.24 20.30 23.40
C PRO A 91 -20.91 19.18 24.40
N PHE A 92 -21.85 18.24 24.59
CA PHE A 92 -21.69 17.10 25.50
C PHE A 92 -20.82 15.99 24.90
N GLN A 93 -20.15 15.23 25.77
CA GLN A 93 -19.54 13.96 25.38
C GLN A 93 -20.63 12.90 25.17
N ALA A 94 -20.52 12.12 24.10
CA ALA A 94 -21.40 10.96 23.87
C ALA A 94 -20.88 9.76 24.66
N GLY A 95 -21.78 9.06 25.37
CA GLY A 95 -21.47 7.77 25.97
C GLY A 95 -21.37 6.66 24.92
N ILE A 96 -20.81 5.51 25.31
CA ILE A 96 -20.60 4.35 24.42
C ILE A 96 -21.91 3.90 23.77
N MET A 97 -22.99 3.78 24.54
CA MET A 97 -24.31 3.35 24.05
C MET A 97 -24.94 4.36 23.08
N GLN A 98 -24.49 5.62 23.10
CA GLN A 98 -24.92 6.67 22.18
C GLN A 98 -23.96 6.82 20.98
N GLY A 99 -23.03 5.89 20.78
CA GLY A 99 -22.06 5.92 19.67
C GLY A 99 -20.79 6.72 19.96
N GLY A 100 -20.49 7.03 21.22
CA GLY A 100 -19.19 7.60 21.60
C GLY A 100 -18.06 6.62 21.28
N PHE A 101 -17.01 7.10 20.61
CA PHE A 101 -15.82 6.29 20.35
C PHE A 101 -15.18 5.84 21.67
N THR A 102 -14.82 4.56 21.77
CA THR A 102 -14.09 4.02 22.91
C THR A 102 -13.19 2.90 22.43
N SER A 103 -11.90 3.00 22.76
CA SER A 103 -10.95 1.96 22.43
C SER A 103 -11.24 0.68 23.20
N PHE A 104 -11.02 -0.45 22.53
CA PHE A 104 -10.99 -1.76 23.13
C PHE A 104 -9.95 -1.79 24.27
N ALA A 105 -10.36 -2.28 25.43
CA ALA A 105 -9.50 -2.38 26.61
C ALA A 105 -8.52 -3.56 26.49
N GLU A 106 -7.60 -3.47 25.53
CA GLU A 106 -6.55 -4.47 25.33
C GLU A 106 -5.67 -4.58 26.59
N ARG A 107 -5.36 -5.82 27.01
CA ARG A 107 -4.43 -6.04 28.11
C ARG A 107 -3.01 -5.76 27.66
N ILE A 108 -2.38 -4.74 28.24
CA ILE A 108 -0.97 -4.41 28.00
C ILE A 108 -0.15 -4.80 29.23
N ASP A 109 0.82 -5.70 29.03
CA ASP A 109 1.86 -6.07 30.00
C ASP A 109 3.22 -5.96 29.31
N ALA A 110 3.95 -4.87 29.56
CA ALA A 110 5.09 -4.48 28.73
C ALA A 110 6.12 -3.63 29.47
N HIS A 111 7.35 -3.66 28.96
CA HIS A 111 8.43 -2.73 29.31
C HIS A 111 8.64 -1.69 28.21
N LYS A 112 9.16 -0.50 28.57
CA LYS A 112 9.53 0.53 27.60
C LYS A 112 10.85 0.17 26.92
N ILE A 113 10.76 -0.36 25.70
CA ILE A 113 11.91 -0.81 24.92
C ILE A 113 11.85 -0.28 23.47
N ARG A 114 12.99 -0.28 22.78
CA ARG A 114 13.09 -0.01 21.34
C ARG A 114 13.66 -1.23 20.65
N GLU A 115 12.84 -2.26 20.54
CA GLU A 115 13.24 -3.54 19.97
C GLU A 115 12.18 -4.05 18.99
N ARG A 116 12.62 -4.85 18.02
CA ARG A 116 11.72 -5.57 17.13
C ARG A 116 11.33 -6.88 17.80
N SER A 117 10.04 -7.21 17.78
CA SER A 117 9.58 -8.53 18.26
C SER A 117 10.25 -9.65 17.47
N GLN A 118 10.69 -10.70 18.17
CA GLN A 118 11.32 -11.89 17.57
C GLN A 118 10.43 -12.57 16.52
N SER A 119 9.11 -12.45 16.66
CA SER A 119 8.16 -12.97 15.67
C SER A 119 8.26 -12.32 14.28
N PHE A 120 8.92 -11.16 14.14
CA PHE A 120 9.10 -10.43 12.88
C PHE A 120 10.39 -10.81 12.14
N PHE A 121 11.20 -11.73 12.67
CA PHE A 121 12.47 -12.14 12.05
C PHE A 121 12.31 -13.20 10.95
N ASP A 122 11.09 -13.59 10.62
CA ASP A 122 10.79 -14.40 9.44
C ASP A 122 10.74 -13.50 8.21
N HIS A 123 11.81 -13.49 7.43
CA HIS A 123 11.95 -12.60 6.26
C HIS A 123 11.69 -13.30 4.94
N PHE A 124 11.69 -14.64 4.91
CA PHE A 124 11.77 -15.39 3.65
C PHE A 124 10.59 -16.32 3.40
N SER A 125 9.86 -16.77 4.44
CA SER A 125 8.80 -17.77 4.26
C SER A 125 7.67 -17.27 3.35
N GLN A 126 7.26 -16.01 3.49
CA GLN A 126 6.21 -15.40 2.67
C GLN A 126 6.68 -15.12 1.25
N ALA A 127 7.94 -14.71 1.06
CA ALA A 127 8.52 -14.50 -0.26
C ALA A 127 8.62 -15.83 -1.04
N LYS A 128 9.03 -16.91 -0.37
CA LYS A 128 9.04 -18.28 -0.91
C LYS A 128 7.63 -18.73 -1.28
N LEU A 129 6.66 -18.56 -0.38
CA LEU A 129 5.25 -18.86 -0.67
C LEU A 129 4.75 -18.08 -1.89
N PHE A 130 5.05 -16.79 -1.98
CA PHE A 130 4.67 -15.95 -3.11
C PHE A 130 5.27 -16.46 -4.42
N PHE A 131 6.60 -16.63 -4.48
CA PHE A 131 7.29 -17.10 -5.68
C PHE A 131 6.80 -18.48 -6.13
N ASN A 132 6.64 -19.43 -5.19
CA ASN A 132 6.15 -20.77 -5.48
C ASN A 132 4.69 -20.83 -5.92
N SER A 133 3.93 -19.78 -5.65
CA SER A 133 2.54 -19.66 -6.09
C SER A 133 2.39 -19.14 -7.52
N GLN A 134 3.44 -18.57 -8.11
CA GLN A 134 3.41 -17.97 -9.43
C GLN A 134 3.42 -19.02 -10.55
N SER A 135 2.73 -18.72 -11.64
CA SER A 135 2.83 -19.44 -12.91
C SER A 135 4.20 -19.21 -13.56
N GLU A 136 4.55 -20.05 -14.54
CA GLU A 136 5.85 -19.95 -15.23
C GLU A 136 6.07 -18.56 -15.88
N PRO A 137 5.11 -17.95 -16.61
CA PRO A 137 5.29 -16.60 -17.13
C PRO A 137 5.48 -15.54 -16.04
N GLU A 138 4.78 -15.67 -14.91
CA GLU A 138 4.92 -14.75 -13.78
C GLU A 138 6.30 -14.85 -13.11
N LYS A 139 6.82 -16.07 -12.94
CA LYS A 139 8.19 -16.30 -12.44
C LYS A 139 9.25 -15.68 -13.36
N ASN A 140 9.06 -15.83 -14.68
CA ASN A 140 9.93 -15.21 -15.67
C ASN A 140 9.88 -13.68 -15.58
N HIS A 141 8.69 -13.08 -15.49
CA HIS A 141 8.55 -11.63 -15.31
C HIS A 141 9.20 -11.13 -14.01
N LEU A 142 9.08 -11.86 -12.90
CA LEU A 142 9.75 -11.52 -11.64
C LEU A 142 11.28 -11.55 -11.80
N THR A 143 11.81 -12.57 -12.47
CA THR A 143 13.24 -12.73 -12.75
C THR A 143 13.76 -11.59 -13.63
N ASP A 144 13.01 -11.25 -14.68
CA ASP A 144 13.32 -10.16 -15.61
C ASP A 144 13.32 -8.81 -14.91
N ALA A 145 12.32 -8.53 -14.07
CA ALA A 145 12.23 -7.30 -13.29
C ALA A 145 13.39 -7.17 -12.30
N LEU A 146 13.72 -8.23 -11.57
CA LEU A 146 14.86 -8.25 -10.65
C LEU A 146 16.17 -7.98 -11.41
N CYS A 147 16.38 -8.62 -12.55
CA CYS A 147 17.54 -8.36 -13.39
C CYS A 147 17.57 -6.91 -13.89
N PHE A 148 16.45 -6.38 -14.36
CA PHE A 148 16.35 -5.03 -14.90
C PHE A 148 16.71 -3.97 -13.84
N GLU A 149 16.21 -4.11 -12.62
CA GLU A 149 16.52 -3.16 -11.55
C GLU A 149 17.95 -3.34 -11.01
N LEU A 150 18.40 -4.57 -10.77
CA LEU A 150 19.77 -4.82 -10.30
C LEU A 150 20.83 -4.46 -11.35
N GLY A 151 20.49 -4.54 -12.65
CA GLY A 151 21.36 -4.13 -13.74
C GLY A 151 21.72 -2.64 -13.71
N LYS A 152 20.87 -1.80 -13.08
CA LYS A 152 21.11 -0.36 -12.89
C LYS A 152 21.95 -0.04 -11.65
N VAL A 153 22.19 -1.01 -10.77
CA VAL A 153 22.93 -0.78 -9.52
C VAL A 153 24.42 -0.87 -9.81
N GLU A 154 25.17 0.24 -9.85
CA GLU A 154 26.59 0.21 -10.20
C GLU A 154 27.46 -0.62 -9.23
N ALA A 155 27.13 -0.62 -7.94
CA ALA A 155 27.88 -1.32 -6.91
C ALA A 155 27.68 -2.85 -6.99
N ILE A 156 28.70 -3.57 -7.48
CA ILE A 156 28.69 -5.03 -7.62
C ILE A 156 28.38 -5.72 -6.28
N ALA A 157 28.99 -5.25 -5.18
CA ALA A 157 28.76 -5.81 -3.85
C ALA A 157 27.28 -5.76 -3.42
N VAL A 158 26.49 -4.79 -3.92
CA VAL A 158 25.05 -4.73 -3.65
C VAL A 158 24.31 -5.80 -4.45
N ARG A 159 24.66 -6.00 -5.72
CA ARG A 159 24.09 -7.08 -6.55
C ARG A 159 24.37 -8.46 -5.94
N GLU A 160 25.61 -8.71 -5.49
CA GLU A 160 26.01 -9.96 -4.83
C GLU A 160 25.21 -10.21 -3.54
N ARG A 161 25.01 -9.18 -2.72
CA ARG A 161 24.17 -9.27 -1.52
C ARG A 161 22.73 -9.60 -1.87
N MET A 162 22.18 -9.00 -2.91
CA MET A 162 20.81 -9.31 -3.36
C MET A 162 20.70 -10.75 -3.86
N LEU A 163 21.67 -11.27 -4.62
CA LEU A 163 21.70 -12.68 -5.02
C LEU A 163 21.71 -13.63 -3.81
N ASN A 164 22.43 -13.27 -2.74
CA ASN A 164 22.41 -14.04 -1.49
C ASN A 164 21.02 -14.06 -0.82
N LEU A 165 20.29 -12.94 -0.85
CA LEU A 165 18.92 -12.89 -0.32
C LEU A 165 17.95 -13.69 -1.20
N LEU A 166 18.09 -13.63 -2.52
CA LEU A 166 17.26 -14.43 -3.44
C LEU A 166 17.49 -15.92 -3.25
N LEU A 167 18.71 -16.35 -2.92
CA LEU A 167 19.04 -17.74 -2.63
C LEU A 167 18.30 -18.26 -1.37
N GLN A 168 17.91 -17.38 -0.44
CA GLN A 168 17.06 -17.74 0.70
C GLN A 168 15.59 -18.00 0.30
N ILE A 169 15.18 -17.51 -0.87
CA ILE A 169 13.81 -17.63 -1.37
C ILE A 169 13.71 -18.87 -2.27
N ASP A 170 14.53 -18.90 -3.33
CA ASP A 170 14.55 -19.97 -4.32
C ASP A 170 15.86 -19.96 -5.13
N GLU A 171 16.48 -21.13 -5.31
CA GLU A 171 17.75 -21.28 -6.02
C GLU A 171 17.63 -21.00 -7.52
N SER A 172 16.53 -21.42 -8.15
CA SER A 172 16.32 -21.20 -9.59
C SER A 172 16.12 -19.71 -9.90
N LEU A 173 15.44 -18.98 -9.00
CA LEU A 173 15.32 -17.52 -9.08
C LEU A 173 16.69 -16.84 -8.98
N ALA A 174 17.49 -17.18 -7.97
CA ALA A 174 18.82 -16.61 -7.80
C ALA A 174 19.73 -16.90 -8.99
N ALA A 175 19.70 -18.14 -9.51
CA ALA A 175 20.47 -18.55 -10.68
C ALA A 175 20.04 -17.79 -11.95
N GLY A 176 18.74 -17.65 -12.18
CA GLY A 176 18.19 -16.91 -13.33
C GLY A 176 18.61 -15.44 -13.32
N VAL A 177 18.52 -14.79 -12.15
CA VAL A 177 18.96 -13.39 -12.01
C VAL A 177 20.48 -13.27 -12.17
N ALA A 178 21.27 -14.14 -11.55
CA ALA A 178 22.73 -14.12 -11.65
C ALA A 178 23.18 -14.26 -13.11
N TYR A 179 22.62 -15.23 -13.85
CA TYR A 179 22.93 -15.46 -15.25
C TYR A 179 22.69 -14.21 -16.11
N LYS A 180 21.53 -13.56 -15.96
CA LYS A 180 21.20 -12.37 -16.76
C LYS A 180 22.03 -11.14 -16.39
N LEU A 181 22.53 -11.06 -15.15
CA LEU A 181 23.47 -10.03 -14.71
C LEU A 181 24.93 -10.32 -15.12
N GLY A 182 25.22 -11.48 -15.72
CA GLY A 182 26.60 -11.91 -16.01
C GLY A 182 27.41 -12.22 -14.75
N MET A 183 26.73 -12.65 -13.69
CA MET A 183 27.32 -12.94 -12.37
C MET A 183 27.22 -14.43 -12.05
N HIS A 184 28.08 -14.89 -11.14
CA HIS A 184 27.97 -16.24 -10.60
C HIS A 184 26.98 -16.27 -9.42
N ILE A 185 26.25 -17.38 -9.29
CA ILE A 185 25.50 -17.64 -8.07
C ILE A 185 26.48 -17.75 -6.89
N PRO A 186 26.21 -17.07 -5.76
CA PRO A 186 27.04 -17.21 -4.56
C PRO A 186 27.12 -18.68 -4.12
N LYS A 187 28.34 -19.19 -3.92
CA LYS A 187 28.57 -20.59 -3.47
C LYS A 187 28.20 -20.80 -2.01
N GLU A 188 28.34 -19.75 -1.21
CA GLU A 188 28.06 -19.73 0.21
C GLU A 188 27.20 -18.52 0.53
N LEU A 189 26.32 -18.67 1.52
CA LEU A 189 25.51 -17.58 2.02
C LEU A 189 26.37 -16.61 2.83
N LEU A 190 26.26 -15.33 2.52
CA LEU A 190 26.84 -14.27 3.34
C LEU A 190 26.28 -14.34 4.76
N THR A 191 27.17 -14.46 5.76
CA THR A 191 26.80 -14.43 7.18
C THR A 191 27.43 -13.21 7.86
N PRO A 192 26.66 -12.42 8.63
CA PRO A 192 25.20 -12.45 8.77
C PRO A 192 24.48 -11.92 7.50
N LEU A 193 23.36 -12.55 7.13
CA LEU A 193 22.55 -12.17 5.95
C LEU A 193 21.98 -10.75 6.07
N ASN A 194 21.50 -10.40 7.26
CA ASN A 194 21.06 -9.06 7.63
C ASN A 194 22.12 -8.44 8.57
N GLN A 195 22.86 -7.45 8.09
CA GLN A 195 23.83 -6.74 8.94
C GLN A 195 23.17 -5.74 9.91
N THR A 196 21.85 -5.84 10.07
CA THR A 196 21.03 -4.91 10.87
C THR A 196 20.92 -5.41 12.31
N LYS A 197 21.78 -4.89 13.19
CA LYS A 197 21.73 -5.11 14.64
C LYS A 197 22.01 -3.82 15.41
N PRO A 198 21.44 -3.64 16.60
CA PRO A 198 21.92 -2.63 17.55
C PRO A 198 23.39 -2.84 17.92
N ALA A 199 24.08 -1.77 18.35
CA ALA A 199 25.50 -1.81 18.68
C ALA A 199 25.83 -2.84 19.78
N ASP A 200 25.00 -2.89 20.83
CA ASP A 200 25.19 -3.75 22.00
C ASP A 200 24.36 -5.05 21.95
N ALA A 201 23.74 -5.34 20.80
CA ALA A 201 22.90 -6.52 20.67
C ALA A 201 23.72 -7.79 20.39
N ASP A 202 23.25 -8.89 20.97
CA ASP A 202 23.68 -10.25 20.62
C ASP A 202 23.31 -10.54 19.15
N PRO A 203 24.30 -10.74 18.24
CA PRO A 203 24.05 -10.98 16.82
C PRO A 203 23.15 -12.18 16.54
N GLU A 204 23.18 -13.21 17.39
CA GLU A 204 22.37 -14.41 17.18
C GLU A 204 20.88 -14.14 17.28
N LYS A 205 20.48 -13.20 18.14
CA LYS A 205 19.07 -12.80 18.33
C LYS A 205 18.51 -11.98 17.19
N TYR A 206 19.34 -11.56 16.24
CA TYR A 206 18.94 -10.71 15.11
C TYR A 206 19.06 -11.44 13.76
N ARG A 207 19.44 -12.72 13.77
CA ARG A 207 19.48 -13.53 12.56
C ARG A 207 18.05 -13.82 12.08
N PRO A 208 17.84 -13.93 10.74
CA PRO A 208 16.55 -14.34 10.21
C PRO A 208 16.19 -15.73 10.75
N ILE A 209 14.93 -15.92 11.16
CA ILE A 209 14.46 -17.26 11.53
C ILE A 209 14.14 -18.06 10.27
N VAL A 210 14.62 -19.29 10.22
CA VAL A 210 14.26 -20.23 9.16
C VAL A 210 12.90 -20.81 9.52
N LYS A 211 11.87 -20.40 8.78
CA LYS A 211 10.50 -20.86 8.96
C LYS A 211 9.96 -21.36 7.64
N GLU A 212 9.46 -22.59 7.63
CA GLU A 212 8.67 -23.09 6.51
C GLU A 212 7.22 -22.63 6.68
N GLY A 213 6.64 -22.11 5.60
CA GLY A 213 5.24 -21.72 5.59
C GLY A 213 4.33 -22.93 5.79
N SER A 214 3.13 -22.71 6.33
CA SER A 214 2.12 -23.78 6.47
C SER A 214 1.60 -24.30 5.12
N LEU A 215 1.80 -23.51 4.05
CA LEU A 215 1.36 -23.82 2.70
C LEU A 215 2.56 -23.74 1.75
N PRO A 216 2.74 -24.72 0.83
CA PRO A 216 3.81 -24.66 -0.16
C PRO A 216 3.50 -23.69 -1.31
N ARG A 217 2.21 -23.45 -1.60
CA ARG A 217 1.70 -22.55 -2.65
C ARG A 217 0.25 -22.15 -2.37
N SER A 218 -0.19 -21.03 -2.93
CA SER A 218 -1.57 -20.56 -2.88
C SER A 218 -2.00 -19.95 -4.22
N LYS A 219 -3.05 -20.50 -4.84
CA LYS A 219 -3.57 -19.98 -6.12
C LYS A 219 -4.00 -18.51 -6.03
N ALA A 220 -4.44 -18.05 -4.85
CA ALA A 220 -4.86 -16.67 -4.64
C ALA A 220 -3.71 -15.65 -4.81
N LEU A 221 -2.45 -16.11 -4.75
CA LEU A 221 -1.27 -15.25 -4.89
C LEU A 221 -0.78 -15.11 -6.33
N SER A 222 -1.38 -15.82 -7.30
CA SER A 222 -1.02 -15.70 -8.72
C SER A 222 -2.14 -15.02 -9.49
N MET A 223 -1.76 -14.05 -10.33
CA MET A 223 -2.68 -13.37 -11.20
C MET A 223 -3.18 -14.29 -12.31
N ALA A 224 -2.46 -15.36 -12.67
CA ALA A 224 -2.91 -16.32 -13.66
C ALA A 224 -4.29 -16.91 -13.32
N PHE A 225 -4.61 -17.09 -12.03
CA PHE A 225 -5.87 -17.67 -11.55
C PHE A 225 -6.98 -16.65 -11.26
N THR A 226 -6.78 -15.36 -11.57
CA THR A 226 -7.86 -14.36 -11.49
C THR A 226 -8.84 -14.50 -12.64
N VAL A 227 -10.08 -14.03 -12.42
CA VAL A 227 -11.15 -14.01 -13.42
C VAL A 227 -10.78 -13.09 -14.59
N LYS A 228 -10.90 -13.60 -15.83
CA LYS A 228 -10.56 -12.92 -17.10
C LYS A 228 -11.55 -13.28 -18.21
N ASP A 229 -12.82 -13.34 -17.87
CA ASP A 229 -13.92 -13.81 -18.72
C ASP A 229 -14.66 -12.67 -19.46
N SER A 230 -14.15 -11.44 -19.40
CA SER A 230 -14.75 -10.28 -20.06
C SER A 230 -13.72 -9.35 -20.68
N ILE A 231 -14.07 -8.81 -21.85
CA ILE A 231 -13.36 -7.72 -22.53
C ILE A 231 -13.99 -6.34 -22.27
N ALA A 232 -15.04 -6.26 -21.46
CA ALA A 232 -15.67 -5.00 -21.12
C ALA A 232 -14.62 -3.99 -20.60
N THR A 233 -14.69 -2.76 -21.09
CA THR A 233 -13.74 -1.65 -20.84
C THR A 233 -12.32 -1.81 -21.41
N ARG A 234 -11.96 -2.97 -21.99
CA ARG A 234 -10.67 -3.14 -22.68
C ARG A 234 -10.65 -2.28 -23.95
N LYS A 235 -9.48 -1.72 -24.26
CA LYS A 235 -9.25 -1.01 -25.54
C LYS A 235 -8.68 -1.98 -26.55
N ILE A 236 -9.31 -2.07 -27.72
CA ILE A 236 -8.88 -2.95 -28.82
C ILE A 236 -8.56 -2.08 -30.03
N ALA A 237 -7.31 -2.13 -30.49
CA ALA A 237 -6.91 -1.47 -31.72
C ALA A 237 -7.24 -2.36 -32.92
N ILE A 238 -7.96 -1.82 -33.89
CA ILE A 238 -8.26 -2.46 -35.17
C ILE A 238 -7.44 -1.75 -36.23
N LEU A 239 -6.42 -2.45 -36.73
CA LEU A 239 -5.51 -1.89 -37.74
C LEU A 239 -6.19 -1.91 -39.11
N ALA A 240 -6.17 -0.77 -39.80
CA ALA A 240 -6.78 -0.60 -41.13
C ALA A 240 -5.78 0.07 -42.08
N ALA A 241 -5.86 -0.27 -43.36
CA ALA A 241 -5.05 0.29 -44.44
C ALA A 241 -5.89 0.47 -45.71
N ASP A 242 -5.34 1.15 -46.71
CA ASP A 242 -6.01 1.33 -48.00
C ASP A 242 -6.38 -0.02 -48.63
N GLY A 243 -7.63 -0.14 -49.09
CA GLY A 243 -8.18 -1.38 -49.64
C GLY A 243 -8.71 -2.36 -48.60
N VAL A 244 -8.76 -2.00 -47.30
CA VAL A 244 -9.43 -2.80 -46.28
C VAL A 244 -10.92 -3.00 -46.64
N ASN A 245 -11.44 -4.19 -46.37
CA ASN A 245 -12.87 -4.45 -46.50
C ASN A 245 -13.62 -3.82 -45.32
N GLU A 246 -14.38 -2.76 -45.59
CA GLU A 246 -15.10 -1.98 -44.57
C GLU A 246 -16.14 -2.83 -43.83
N ASP A 247 -16.89 -3.67 -44.55
CA ASP A 247 -17.94 -4.51 -43.96
C ASP A 247 -17.37 -5.46 -42.90
N ASN A 248 -16.25 -6.13 -43.21
CA ASN A 248 -15.58 -7.03 -42.26
C ASN A 248 -15.02 -6.27 -41.07
N LEU A 249 -14.46 -5.07 -41.29
CA LEU A 249 -13.92 -4.24 -40.23
C LEU A 249 -15.01 -3.83 -39.24
N PHE A 250 -16.12 -3.28 -39.75
CA PHE A 250 -17.23 -2.86 -38.89
C PHE A 250 -17.89 -4.05 -38.20
N LYS A 251 -18.03 -5.19 -38.87
CA LYS A 251 -18.54 -6.41 -38.24
C LYS A 251 -17.71 -6.85 -37.03
N VAL A 252 -16.38 -6.83 -37.11
CA VAL A 252 -15.50 -7.16 -35.97
C VAL A 252 -15.60 -6.10 -34.89
N LYS A 253 -15.54 -4.82 -35.26
CA LYS A 253 -15.66 -3.69 -34.33
C LYS A 253 -16.95 -3.78 -33.53
N ASP A 254 -18.07 -4.04 -34.19
CA ASP A 254 -19.39 -4.01 -33.60
C ASP A 254 -19.60 -5.22 -32.69
N ALA A 255 -19.19 -6.43 -33.10
CA ALA A 255 -19.22 -7.62 -32.24
C ALA A 255 -18.43 -7.42 -30.93
N LEU A 256 -17.23 -6.83 -31.01
CA LEU A 256 -16.41 -6.54 -29.82
C LEU A 256 -17.00 -5.41 -28.96
N SER A 257 -17.62 -4.41 -29.60
CA SER A 257 -18.26 -3.30 -28.88
C SER A 257 -19.55 -3.74 -28.19
N GLU A 258 -20.30 -4.69 -28.75
CA GLU A 258 -21.45 -5.34 -28.13
C GLU A 258 -21.06 -6.08 -26.83
N GLU A 259 -19.86 -6.65 -26.78
CA GLU A 259 -19.27 -7.23 -25.55
C GLU A 259 -18.66 -6.17 -24.60
N GLY A 260 -18.78 -4.88 -24.91
CA GLY A 260 -18.38 -3.77 -24.07
C GLY A 260 -16.92 -3.31 -24.23
N ALA A 261 -16.20 -3.79 -25.25
CA ALA A 261 -14.86 -3.30 -25.54
C ALA A 261 -14.88 -1.92 -26.22
N LEU A 262 -13.84 -1.13 -25.96
CA LEU A 262 -13.59 0.17 -26.60
C LEU A 262 -12.72 -0.04 -27.84
N CYS A 263 -13.35 -0.20 -29.00
CA CYS A 263 -12.63 -0.42 -30.25
C CYS A 263 -12.16 0.90 -30.89
N LEU A 264 -10.89 0.96 -31.28
CA LEU A 264 -10.25 2.10 -31.93
C LEU A 264 -9.69 1.67 -33.29
N ILE A 265 -10.17 2.28 -34.36
CA ILE A 265 -9.61 2.06 -35.70
C ILE A 265 -8.33 2.88 -35.81
N VAL A 266 -7.23 2.22 -36.14
CA VAL A 266 -5.91 2.84 -36.32
C VAL A 266 -5.54 2.68 -37.80
N MET A 267 -5.58 3.79 -38.53
CA MET A 267 -5.18 3.84 -39.94
C MET A 267 -3.66 3.84 -40.05
N LEU A 268 -3.12 2.89 -40.82
CA LEU A 268 -1.70 2.85 -41.15
C LEU A 268 -1.39 3.91 -42.22
N PRO A 269 -0.28 4.66 -42.08
CA PRO A 269 0.13 5.61 -43.11
C PRO A 269 0.50 4.89 -44.41
N LYS A 270 0.30 5.59 -45.54
CA LYS A 270 0.71 5.17 -46.89
C LYS A 270 2.21 4.97 -47.02
#